data_AF-A0AAV8Y316-F1
#
_entry.id   AF-A0AAV8Y316-F1
#
_cell.length_a   1.000
_cell.length_b   1.000
_cell.length_c   1.000
_cell.angle_alpha   90.00
_cell.angle_beta   90.00
_cell.angle_gamma   90.00
#
_symmetry.space_group_name_H-M   'P 1'
#
loop_
_entity.id
_entity.type
_entity.pdbx_description
1 polymer ?
#
loop_
_entity_poly.entity_id
_entity_poly.type
_entity_poly.pdbx_seq_one_letter_code
_entity_poly.pdbx_strand_id
1 'polypeptide(L)'
;MRSGEAFELLPDDERQCEICKTTCFLSAMTCKCSSDILVCLRHYKNLCECPPQNRTLRYRYTLDELPVMLKALKLKAESFDHWVARVKDALDPKTPKTLNLSDLKALLSEADGKKFPKCDLLQTLTSAVEDAEKCASVIHQLDLNKMRTRTRNSNDTKYKLTVEELTLFCEEIDSLACILEEAKKH
;
A
#
# COMPACT_ATOMS: atom_id res chain seq x y z
N MET A 1 -21.93 -26.58 25.37
CA MET A 1 -22.54 -26.10 24.10
C MET A 1 -21.68 -25.01 23.48
N ARG A 2 -21.77 -24.74 22.17
CA ARG A 2 -21.09 -23.61 21.51
C ARG A 2 -22.13 -22.74 20.80
N SER A 3 -22.01 -21.42 20.87
CA SER A 3 -22.91 -20.45 20.23
C SER A 3 -22.12 -19.30 19.61
N GLY A 4 -22.43 -18.95 18.37
CA GLY A 4 -21.91 -17.72 17.75
C GLY A 4 -22.53 -16.50 18.41
N GLU A 5 -21.75 -15.44 18.59
CA GLU A 5 -22.18 -14.23 19.28
C GLU A 5 -21.53 -12.97 18.67
N ALA A 6 -22.35 -11.97 18.33
CA ALA A 6 -21.89 -10.66 17.89
C ALA A 6 -21.67 -9.72 19.09
N PHE A 7 -20.58 -9.93 19.82
CA PHE A 7 -20.27 -9.16 21.03
C PHE A 7 -20.25 -7.64 20.81
N GLU A 8 -19.92 -7.17 19.60
CA GLU A 8 -19.94 -5.75 19.21
C GLU A 8 -21.31 -5.06 19.34
N LEU A 9 -22.41 -5.84 19.33
CA LEU A 9 -23.77 -5.34 19.45
C LEU A 9 -24.26 -5.28 20.90
N LEU A 10 -23.52 -5.88 21.83
CA LEU A 10 -23.84 -5.86 23.26
C LEU A 10 -23.27 -4.59 23.92
N PRO A 11 -23.98 -4.00 24.89
CA PRO A 11 -23.43 -2.98 25.77
C PRO A 11 -22.14 -3.47 26.45
N ASP A 12 -21.19 -2.56 26.70
CA ASP A 12 -19.90 -2.91 27.30
C ASP A 12 -20.03 -3.66 28.63
N ASP A 13 -20.95 -3.24 29.49
CA ASP A 13 -21.15 -3.84 30.82
C ASP A 13 -21.66 -5.30 30.72
N GLU A 14 -22.49 -5.61 29.72
CA GLU A 14 -23.06 -6.96 29.51
C GLU A 14 -22.06 -7.96 28.92
N ARG A 15 -20.94 -7.47 28.38
CA ARG A 15 -19.87 -8.29 27.81
C ARG A 15 -18.60 -8.28 28.65
N GLN A 16 -18.61 -7.68 29.83
CA GLN A 16 -17.45 -7.72 30.73
C GLN A 16 -17.37 -9.05 31.48
N CYS A 17 -16.14 -9.55 31.63
CA CYS A 17 -15.91 -10.67 32.53
C CYS A 17 -16.22 -10.26 33.96
N GLU A 18 -17.05 -11.05 34.66
CA GLU A 18 -17.45 -10.71 36.03
C GLU A 18 -16.28 -10.57 37.01
N ILE A 19 -15.17 -11.28 36.75
CA ILE A 19 -14.01 -11.35 37.65
C ILE A 19 -12.97 -10.27 37.37
N CYS A 20 -12.47 -10.18 36.13
CA CYS A 20 -11.40 -9.24 35.79
C CYS A 20 -11.90 -7.98 35.09
N LYS A 21 -13.21 -7.83 34.91
CA LYS A 21 -13.87 -6.70 34.24
C LYS A 21 -13.34 -6.40 32.84
N THR A 22 -12.66 -7.36 32.21
CA THR A 22 -12.22 -7.25 30.82
C THR A 22 -13.41 -7.45 29.89
N THR A 23 -13.64 -6.48 29.00
CA THR A 23 -14.59 -6.58 27.89
C THR A 23 -14.26 -7.77 27.00
N CYS A 24 -15.16 -8.75 26.95
CA CYS A 24 -15.02 -9.94 26.13
C CYS A 24 -15.50 -9.65 24.71
N PHE A 25 -14.64 -9.92 23.74
CA PHE A 25 -14.95 -9.72 22.32
C PHE A 25 -14.84 -11.02 21.51
N LEU A 26 -13.73 -11.76 21.66
CA LEU A 26 -13.50 -12.96 20.85
C LEU A 26 -14.29 -14.17 21.36
N SER A 27 -14.37 -14.32 22.67
CA SER A 27 -15.04 -15.45 23.30
C SER A 27 -15.30 -15.22 24.79
N ALA A 28 -16.30 -15.91 25.31
CA ALA A 28 -16.67 -15.91 26.71
C ALA A 28 -17.39 -17.20 27.09
N MET A 29 -17.53 -17.43 28.40
CA MET A 29 -18.28 -18.56 28.94
C MET A 29 -19.46 -18.08 29.77
N THR A 30 -20.61 -18.68 29.52
CA THR A 30 -21.82 -18.54 30.33
C THR A 30 -22.29 -19.92 30.79
N CYS A 31 -23.19 -19.96 31.77
CA CYS A 31 -23.77 -21.20 32.27
C CYS A 31 -25.28 -21.04 32.41
N LYS A 32 -26.06 -22.10 32.22
CA LYS A 32 -27.52 -22.04 32.40
C LYS A 32 -27.95 -21.72 33.84
N CYS A 33 -27.07 -21.91 34.83
CA CYS A 33 -27.35 -21.56 36.22
C CYS A 33 -27.30 -20.04 36.49
N SER A 34 -26.71 -19.26 35.57
CA SER A 34 -26.52 -17.82 35.70
C SER A 34 -26.51 -17.19 34.31
N SER A 35 -27.70 -16.86 33.79
CA SER A 35 -27.86 -16.27 32.45
C SER A 35 -27.18 -14.91 32.32
N ASP A 36 -27.10 -14.17 33.41
CA ASP A 36 -26.69 -12.76 33.42
C ASP A 36 -25.19 -12.60 33.70
N ILE A 37 -24.50 -13.71 34.00
CA ILE A 37 -23.08 -13.72 34.34
C ILE A 37 -22.28 -14.27 33.17
N LEU A 38 -21.26 -13.51 32.79
CA LEU A 38 -20.31 -13.86 31.75
C LEU A 38 -18.89 -13.80 32.30
N VAL A 39 -18.05 -14.77 31.94
CA VAL A 39 -16.61 -14.72 32.25
C VAL A 39 -15.76 -14.94 31.01
N CYS A 40 -14.58 -14.33 30.98
CA CYS A 40 -13.60 -14.59 29.94
C CYS A 40 -13.03 -16.02 30.07
N LEU A 41 -12.41 -16.53 29.00
CA LEU A 41 -11.86 -17.88 29.00
C LEU A 41 -10.75 -18.13 30.02
N ARG A 42 -10.10 -17.08 30.54
CA ARG A 42 -9.11 -17.22 31.63
C ARG A 42 -9.76 -17.54 32.97
N HIS A 43 -11.00 -17.09 33.17
CA HIS A 43 -11.75 -17.21 34.41
C HIS A 43 -12.89 -18.25 34.33
N TYR A 44 -12.92 -19.08 33.28
CA TYR A 44 -14.00 -20.05 33.06
C TYR A 44 -14.21 -21.04 34.23
N LYS A 45 -13.16 -21.34 35.00
CA LYS A 45 -13.23 -22.20 36.18
C LYS A 45 -13.95 -21.54 37.35
N ASN A 46 -13.91 -20.22 37.42
CA ASN A 46 -14.50 -19.41 38.48
C ASN A 46 -15.94 -18.97 38.18
N LEU A 47 -16.52 -19.41 37.05
CA LEU A 47 -17.92 -19.10 36.69
C LEU A 47 -18.91 -19.73 37.66
N CYS A 48 -18.76 -21.03 37.90
CA CYS A 48 -19.61 -21.85 38.77
C CYS A 48 -19.02 -23.27 38.88
N GLU A 49 -19.60 -24.09 39.77
CA GLU A 49 -19.25 -25.51 39.94
C GLU A 49 -20.04 -26.44 39.01
N CYS A 50 -20.97 -25.92 38.19
CA CYS A 50 -21.78 -26.75 37.29
C CYS A 50 -20.92 -27.54 36.30
N PRO A 51 -21.38 -28.74 35.88
CA PRO A 51 -20.66 -29.57 34.94
C PRO A 51 -20.57 -28.89 33.55
N PRO A 52 -19.54 -29.19 32.73
CA PRO A 52 -19.30 -28.51 31.45
C PRO A 52 -20.47 -28.55 30.45
N GLN A 53 -21.33 -29.57 30.53
CA GLN A 53 -22.52 -29.73 29.70
C GLN A 53 -23.52 -28.58 29.89
N ASN A 54 -23.52 -27.96 31.08
CA ASN A 54 -24.37 -26.82 31.40
C ASN A 54 -23.76 -25.47 30.99
N ARG A 55 -22.50 -25.49 30.52
CA ARG A 55 -21.76 -24.30 30.09
C ARG A 55 -21.87 -24.10 28.58
N THR A 56 -21.91 -22.84 28.18
CA THR A 56 -21.94 -22.43 26.78
C THR A 56 -20.72 -21.57 26.50
N LEU A 57 -19.92 -22.00 25.52
CA LEU A 57 -18.89 -21.17 24.93
C LEU A 57 -19.56 -20.25 23.89
N ARG A 58 -19.57 -18.94 24.16
CA ARG A 58 -19.95 -17.91 23.19
C ARG A 58 -18.70 -17.46 22.46
N TYR A 59 -18.72 -17.41 21.14
CA TYR A 59 -17.54 -17.06 20.33
C TYR A 59 -17.92 -16.16 19.16
N ARG A 60 -17.02 -15.23 18.78
CA ARG A 60 -17.26 -14.29 17.69
C ARG A 60 -16.89 -14.83 16.31
N TYR A 61 -15.81 -15.60 16.26
CA TYR A 61 -15.27 -16.22 15.05
C TYR A 61 -14.90 -17.67 15.34
N THR A 62 -15.20 -18.55 14.40
CA THR A 62 -14.69 -19.91 14.36
C THR A 62 -13.17 -19.92 14.12
N LEU A 63 -12.52 -21.05 14.41
CA LEU A 63 -11.10 -21.23 14.11
C LEU A 63 -10.82 -21.23 12.60
N ASP A 64 -11.82 -21.48 11.76
CA ASP A 64 -11.68 -21.45 10.30
C ASP A 64 -11.80 -20.03 9.71
N GLU A 65 -12.48 -19.11 10.41
CA GLU A 65 -12.62 -17.71 10.01
C GLU A 65 -11.35 -16.88 10.30
N LEU A 66 -10.66 -17.15 11.40
CA LEU A 66 -9.47 -16.38 11.81
C LEU A 66 -8.32 -16.41 10.76
N PRO A 67 -7.96 -17.56 10.15
CA PRO A 67 -6.94 -17.62 9.11
C PRO A 67 -7.28 -16.78 7.87
N VAL A 68 -8.56 -16.67 7.52
CA VAL A 68 -9.02 -15.88 6.36
C VAL A 68 -8.77 -14.39 6.60
N MET A 69 -9.10 -13.90 7.80
CA MET A 69 -8.81 -12.52 8.21
C MET A 69 -7.31 -12.23 8.20
N LEU A 70 -6.50 -13.15 8.72
CA LEU A 70 -5.04 -13.01 8.73
C LEU A 70 -4.48 -13.00 7.30
N LYS A 71 -4.97 -13.88 6.42
CA LYS A 71 -4.53 -13.94 5.02
C LYS A 71 -4.81 -12.63 4.29
N ALA A 72 -5.98 -12.03 4.49
CA ALA A 72 -6.31 -10.74 3.88
C ALA A 72 -5.35 -9.63 4.33
N LEU A 73 -5.02 -9.58 5.62
CA LEU A 73 -4.04 -8.62 6.15
C LEU A 73 -2.62 -8.87 5.61
N LYS A 74 -2.18 -10.14 5.56
CA LYS A 74 -0.88 -10.53 5.02
C LYS A 74 -0.72 -10.13 3.56
N LEU A 75 -1.70 -10.44 2.71
CA LEU A 75 -1.67 -10.06 1.29
C LEU A 75 -1.54 -8.54 1.10
N LYS A 76 -2.21 -7.76 1.95
CA LYS A 76 -2.09 -6.30 1.91
C LYS A 76 -0.70 -5.82 2.33
N ALA A 77 -0.13 -6.41 3.38
CA ALA A 77 1.21 -6.08 3.87
C ALA A 77 2.30 -6.48 2.86
N GLU A 78 2.27 -7.72 2.38
CA GLU A 78 3.20 -8.25 1.38
C GLU A 78 3.15 -7.46 0.06
N SER A 79 1.95 -7.01 -0.33
CA SER A 79 1.81 -6.16 -1.51
C SER A 79 2.53 -4.80 -1.34
N PHE A 80 2.55 -4.24 -0.14
CA PHE A 80 3.29 -3.01 0.13
C PHE A 80 4.79 -3.28 0.13
N ASP A 81 5.24 -4.35 0.78
CA ASP A 81 6.66 -4.73 0.82
C ASP A 81 7.24 -4.97 -0.58
N HIS A 82 6.49 -5.67 -1.44
CA HIS A 82 6.89 -5.90 -2.83
C HIS A 82 6.95 -4.60 -3.64
N TRP A 83 5.99 -3.70 -3.44
CA TRP A 83 6.03 -2.38 -4.07
C TRP A 83 7.24 -1.56 -3.60
N VAL A 84 7.52 -1.55 -2.29
CA VAL A 84 8.70 -0.88 -1.71
C VAL A 84 9.99 -1.41 -2.32
N ALA A 85 10.14 -2.73 -2.45
CA ALA A 85 11.31 -3.34 -3.07
C ALA A 85 11.50 -2.87 -4.52
N ARG A 86 10.44 -2.93 -5.35
CA ARG A 86 10.47 -2.48 -6.74
C ARG A 86 10.82 -1.00 -6.89
N VAL A 87 10.27 -0.14 -6.03
CA VAL A 87 10.56 1.29 -6.05
C VAL A 87 12.00 1.57 -5.63
N LYS A 88 12.49 0.89 -4.59
CA LYS A 88 13.90 1.02 -4.18
C LYS A 88 14.86 0.58 -5.28
N ASP A 89 14.59 -0.56 -5.92
CA ASP A 89 15.42 -1.06 -7.02
C ASP A 89 15.41 -0.10 -8.21
N ALA A 90 14.24 0.48 -8.54
CA ALA A 90 14.12 1.46 -9.62
C ALA A 90 14.85 2.77 -9.34
N LEU A 91 14.88 3.22 -8.08
CA LEU A 91 15.50 4.47 -7.67
C LEU A 91 16.99 4.32 -7.30
N ASP A 92 17.52 3.09 -7.18
CA ASP A 92 18.92 2.86 -6.85
C ASP A 92 19.82 3.12 -8.06
N PRO A 93 20.74 4.12 -8.01
CA PRO A 93 21.66 4.40 -9.12
C PRO A 93 22.61 3.25 -9.46
N LYS A 94 22.78 2.27 -8.56
CA LYS A 94 23.63 1.10 -8.76
C LYS A 94 22.91 -0.04 -9.47
N THR A 95 21.59 -0.03 -9.48
CA THR A 95 20.78 -1.04 -10.15
C THR A 95 20.68 -0.68 -11.63
N PRO A 96 20.86 -1.64 -12.56
CA PRO A 96 20.66 -1.37 -13.98
C PRO A 96 19.26 -0.82 -14.22
N LYS A 97 19.15 0.28 -14.98
CA LYS A 97 17.85 0.85 -15.34
C LYS A 97 17.11 -0.14 -16.23
N THR A 98 15.97 -0.65 -15.76
CA THR A 98 15.12 -1.58 -16.54
C THR A 98 13.73 -1.05 -16.79
N LEU A 99 13.30 -0.01 -16.07
CA LEU A 99 11.96 0.56 -16.15
C LEU A 99 11.94 1.78 -17.06
N ASN A 100 10.83 1.98 -17.77
CA ASN A 100 10.57 3.20 -18.52
C ASN A 100 9.68 4.18 -17.72
N LEU A 101 9.43 5.36 -18.28
CA LEU A 101 8.58 6.37 -17.65
C LEU A 101 7.14 5.87 -17.38
N SER A 102 6.59 5.04 -18.27
CA SER A 102 5.26 4.46 -18.08
C SER A 102 5.23 3.50 -16.88
N ASP A 103 6.30 2.74 -16.67
CA ASP A 103 6.42 1.81 -15.54
C ASP A 103 6.52 2.55 -14.20
N LEU A 104 7.29 3.64 -14.13
CA LEU A 104 7.35 4.48 -12.92
C LEU A 104 6.00 5.11 -12.59
N LYS A 105 5.25 5.56 -13.60
CA LYS A 105 3.87 6.03 -13.42
C LYS A 105 2.93 4.93 -12.96
N ALA A 106 3.11 3.70 -13.45
CA ALA A 106 2.34 2.55 -12.99
C ALA A 106 2.60 2.25 -11.51
N LEU A 107 3.84 2.41 -11.02
CA LEU A 107 4.17 2.30 -9.60
C LEU A 107 3.45 3.36 -8.74
N LEU A 108 3.34 4.61 -9.21
CA LEU A 108 2.55 5.64 -8.53
C LEU A 108 1.05 5.32 -8.53
N SER A 109 0.51 4.86 -9.65
CA SER A 109 -0.89 4.48 -9.77
C SER A 109 -1.23 3.28 -8.88
N GLU A 110 -0.33 2.30 -8.78
CA GLU A 110 -0.47 1.17 -7.86
C GLU A 110 -0.56 1.64 -6.40
N ALA A 111 0.29 2.60 -6.01
CA ALA A 111 0.29 3.14 -4.65
C ALA A 111 -1.01 3.88 -4.31
N ASP A 112 -1.54 4.69 -5.23
CA ASP A 112 -2.82 5.37 -5.03
C ASP A 112 -4.00 4.39 -5.02
N GLY A 113 -4.03 3.44 -5.96
CA GLY A 113 -5.09 2.44 -6.06
C GLY A 113 -5.17 1.53 -4.83
N LYS A 114 -4.03 1.13 -4.28
CA LYS A 114 -3.95 0.31 -3.05
C LYS A 114 -3.96 1.14 -1.76
N LYS A 115 -4.02 2.46 -1.86
CA LYS A 115 -4.00 3.42 -0.74
C LYS A 115 -2.84 3.14 0.21
N PHE A 116 -1.64 2.99 -0.36
CA PHE A 116 -0.42 2.83 0.41
C PHE A 116 -0.14 4.08 1.26
N PRO A 117 0.52 3.93 2.41
CA PRO A 117 0.82 5.04 3.29
C PRO A 117 1.70 6.07 2.59
N LYS A 118 1.43 7.35 2.85
CA LYS A 118 2.33 8.43 2.45
C LYS A 118 3.65 8.26 3.21
N CYS A 119 4.74 8.16 2.48
CA CYS A 119 6.08 7.97 3.02
C CYS A 119 7.10 8.66 2.11
N ASP A 120 8.32 8.88 2.62
CA ASP A 120 9.38 9.56 1.87
C ASP A 120 9.70 8.86 0.55
N LEU A 121 9.65 7.52 0.52
CA LEU A 121 9.88 6.74 -0.71
C LEU A 121 8.86 7.06 -1.81
N LEU A 122 7.59 7.26 -1.45
CA LEU A 122 6.54 7.65 -2.40
C LEU A 122 6.76 9.09 -2.91
N GLN A 123 7.25 9.98 -2.05
CA GLN A 123 7.59 11.34 -2.44
C GLN A 123 8.79 11.34 -3.40
N THR A 124 9.84 10.57 -3.11
CA THR A 124 11.00 10.41 -3.99
C THR A 124 10.62 9.83 -5.34
N LEU A 125 9.76 8.80 -5.38
CA LEU A 125 9.25 8.25 -6.64
C LEU A 125 8.46 9.30 -7.43
N THR A 126 7.62 10.10 -6.76
CA THR A 126 6.87 11.18 -7.40
C THR A 126 7.81 12.19 -8.07
N SER A 127 8.83 12.66 -7.34
CA SER A 127 9.82 13.57 -7.90
C SER A 127 10.60 12.96 -9.07
N ALA A 128 10.99 11.69 -8.97
CA ALA A 128 11.67 10.99 -10.07
C ALA A 128 10.81 10.89 -11.34
N VAL A 129 9.49 10.70 -11.21
CA VAL A 129 8.56 10.73 -12.34
C VAL A 129 8.45 12.14 -12.92
N GLU A 130 8.31 13.16 -12.09
CA GLU A 130 8.23 14.55 -12.54
C GLU A 130 9.51 14.98 -13.30
N ASP A 131 10.68 14.59 -12.83
CA ASP A 131 11.96 14.92 -13.47
C ASP A 131 12.11 14.18 -14.81
N ALA A 132 11.69 12.92 -14.88
CA ALA A 132 11.64 12.17 -16.13
C ALA A 132 10.63 12.76 -17.14
N GLU A 133 9.48 13.27 -16.69
CA GLU A 133 8.50 13.97 -17.54
C GLU A 133 9.04 15.29 -18.10
N LYS A 134 9.76 16.06 -17.28
CA LYS A 134 10.43 17.29 -17.73
C LYS A 134 11.47 16.96 -18.81
N CYS A 135 12.31 15.96 -18.58
CA CYS A 135 13.29 15.50 -19.55
C CYS A 135 12.63 15.04 -20.86
N ALA A 136 11.58 14.22 -20.77
CA ALA A 136 10.83 13.77 -21.94
C ALA A 136 10.23 14.94 -22.74
N SER A 137 9.74 15.97 -22.05
CA SER A 137 9.18 17.18 -22.68
C SER A 137 10.24 17.98 -23.43
N VAL A 138 11.45 18.10 -22.86
CA VAL A 138 12.59 18.78 -23.52
C VAL A 138 13.03 17.98 -24.74
N ILE A 139 13.17 16.64 -24.65
CA ILE A 139 13.50 15.77 -25.80
C ILE A 139 12.50 15.98 -26.94
N HIS A 140 11.20 15.95 -26.64
CA HIS A 140 10.15 16.14 -27.64
C HIS A 140 10.24 17.51 -28.33
N GLN A 141 10.54 18.58 -27.58
CA GLN A 141 10.73 19.92 -28.15
C GLN A 141 11.94 19.98 -29.11
N LEU A 142 13.03 19.30 -28.75
CA LEU A 142 14.23 19.23 -29.60
C LEU A 142 13.98 18.47 -30.90
N ASP A 143 13.20 17.39 -30.86
CA ASP A 143 12.84 16.61 -32.05
C ASP A 143 11.98 17.39 -33.04
N LEU A 144 10.99 18.15 -32.55
CA LEU A 144 10.17 19.02 -33.40
C LEU A 144 10.99 20.11 -34.11
N ASN A 145 12.02 20.64 -33.45
CA ASN A 145 12.91 21.64 -34.05
C ASN A 145 13.78 21.05 -35.16
N LYS A 146 14.13 19.76 -35.07
CA LYS A 146 14.88 19.04 -36.11
C LYS A 146 14.12 19.00 -37.45
N MET A 147 12.79 18.91 -37.40
CA MET A 147 11.90 18.88 -38.58
C MET A 147 11.73 20.25 -39.27
N ARG A 148 11.96 21.36 -38.56
CA ARG A 148 11.66 22.73 -39.04
C ARG A 148 12.80 23.37 -39.84
N THR A 149 13.92 22.66 -40.04
CA THR A 149 15.11 23.17 -40.76
C THR A 149 14.99 23.17 -42.29
N ARG A 150 13.86 22.71 -42.87
CA ARG A 150 13.66 22.63 -44.33
C ARG A 150 12.87 23.78 -44.98
N THR A 151 12.36 24.76 -44.24
CA THR A 151 11.66 25.92 -44.82
C THR A 151 12.22 27.25 -44.29
N ARG A 152 13.00 27.93 -45.14
CA ARG A 152 13.49 29.30 -44.93
C ARG A 152 12.30 30.27 -44.87
N ASN A 153 11.96 30.72 -43.67
CA ASN A 153 11.50 32.08 -43.30
C ASN A 153 10.65 32.00 -42.03
N SER A 154 11.19 32.42 -40.88
CA SER A 154 10.47 33.21 -39.85
C SER A 154 11.36 33.41 -38.61
N ASN A 155 11.28 34.58 -38.00
CA ASN A 155 11.90 34.98 -36.74
C ASN A 155 11.41 34.11 -35.56
N ASP A 156 12.00 32.95 -35.30
CA ASP A 156 11.59 32.10 -34.17
C ASP A 156 12.81 31.47 -33.47
N THR A 157 13.75 32.30 -33.03
CA THR A 157 14.74 31.91 -32.02
C THR A 157 14.07 31.90 -30.66
N LYS A 158 13.63 30.71 -30.20
CA LYS A 158 13.28 30.51 -28.78
C LYS A 158 14.06 29.42 -28.05
N TYR A 159 14.75 28.52 -28.74
CA TYR A 159 15.44 27.40 -28.08
C TYR A 159 16.73 27.01 -28.82
N LYS A 160 17.76 27.87 -28.75
CA LYS A 160 19.13 27.50 -29.10
C LYS A 160 19.86 27.15 -27.81
N LEU A 161 19.97 25.85 -27.51
CA LEU A 161 20.83 25.39 -26.41
C LEU A 161 22.29 25.44 -26.86
N THR A 162 23.14 25.91 -25.96
CA THR A 162 24.60 25.80 -26.06
C THR A 162 25.04 24.34 -25.93
N VAL A 163 26.26 24.05 -26.36
CA VAL A 163 26.87 22.71 -26.17
C VAL A 163 26.96 22.35 -24.69
N GLU A 164 27.23 23.33 -23.83
CA GLU A 164 27.28 23.15 -22.38
C GLU A 164 25.90 22.75 -21.82
N GLU A 165 24.83 23.46 -22.17
CA GLU A 165 23.47 23.12 -21.73
C GLU A 165 23.01 21.75 -22.25
N LEU A 166 23.38 21.39 -23.49
CA LEU A 166 23.11 20.05 -24.03
C LEU A 166 23.88 18.96 -23.27
N THR A 167 25.10 19.24 -22.83
CA THR A 167 25.91 18.28 -22.07
C THR A 167 25.30 18.03 -20.70
N LEU A 168 24.93 19.10 -19.98
CA LEU A 168 24.25 19.02 -18.69
C LEU A 168 22.91 18.26 -18.81
N PHE A 169 22.18 18.47 -19.90
CA PHE A 169 20.93 17.77 -20.15
C PHE A 169 21.13 16.27 -20.39
N CYS A 170 22.18 15.87 -21.10
CA CYS A 170 22.52 14.45 -21.24
C CYS A 170 22.88 13.80 -19.89
N GLU A 171 23.64 14.49 -19.05
CA GLU A 171 23.95 14.03 -17.69
C GLU A 171 22.68 13.88 -16.83
N GLU A 172 21.73 14.80 -16.97
CA GLU A 172 20.44 14.74 -16.29
C GLU A 172 19.63 13.51 -16.73
N ILE A 173 19.55 13.22 -18.04
CA ILE A 173 18.94 12.00 -18.57
C ILE A 173 19.64 10.74 -18.03
N ASP A 174 20.97 10.74 -18.01
CA ASP A 174 21.78 9.64 -17.49
C ASP A 174 21.62 9.45 -15.97
N SER A 175 21.13 10.46 -15.25
CA SER A 175 20.82 10.36 -13.82
C SER A 175 19.39 9.87 -13.51
N LEU A 176 18.48 9.85 -14.49
CA LEU A 176 17.07 9.46 -14.27
C LEU A 176 16.93 8.00 -13.80
N ALA A 177 15.92 7.73 -12.97
CA ALA A 177 15.57 6.37 -12.51
C ALA A 177 14.97 5.47 -13.61
N CYS A 178 14.69 5.99 -14.80
CA CYS A 178 14.07 5.25 -15.89
C CYS A 178 14.73 5.51 -17.24
N ILE A 179 14.44 4.62 -18.19
CA ILE A 179 14.76 4.77 -19.60
C ILE A 179 13.66 5.62 -20.26
N LEU A 180 14.07 6.68 -20.97
CA LEU A 180 13.17 7.42 -21.86
C LEU A 180 13.28 6.80 -23.25
N GLU A 181 12.18 6.24 -23.77
CA GLU A 181 12.17 5.69 -25.12
C GLU A 181 12.16 6.82 -26.16
N GLU A 182 12.95 6.67 -27.22
CA GLU A 182 12.87 7.54 -28.40
C GLU A 182 11.52 7.34 -29.10
N ALA A 183 10.86 8.44 -29.47
CA ALA A 183 9.63 8.37 -30.24
C ALA A 183 9.88 7.66 -31.59
N LYS A 184 9.28 6.48 -31.77
CA LYS A 184 9.35 5.75 -33.05
C LYS A 184 8.81 6.64 -34.16
N LYS A 185 9.67 6.98 -35.12
CA LYS A 185 9.28 7.67 -36.35
C LYS A 185 8.34 6.74 -37.15
N HIS A 186 7.08 7.12 -37.27
CA HIS A 186 6.14 6.58 -38.24
C HIS A 186 6.25 7.36 -39.56
#